data_AF-A0A7Y7BHC3-F1
#
_entry.id   AF-A0A7Y7BHC3-F1
#
_cell.length_a   1.000
_cell.length_b   1.000
_cell.length_c   1.000
_cell.angle_alpha   90.00
_cell.angle_beta   90.00
_cell.angle_gamma   90.00
#
_symmetry.space_group_name_H-M   'P 1'
#
loop_
_entity.id
_entity.type
_entity.pdbx_description
1 polymer ?
#
loop_
_entity_poly.entity_id
_entity_poly.type
_entity_poly.pdbx_seq_one_letter_code
_entity_poly.pdbx_strand_id
1 'polypeptide(L)'
;MAYLTADQIKDNIVIPSLRKVADFSGDPSAFNFQSFQPFHKKVFLSALKTYLNEHPYITDDPGQANSWFYDVVLNDNSLGNWNTVQDCINWLADNHGASPTPTRRKVHL
;
A
#
# COMPACT_ATOMS: atom_id res chain seq x y z
N MET A 1 18.13 6.25 0.87
CA MET A 1 16.76 6.78 0.91
C MET A 1 15.91 5.66 0.35
N ALA A 2 15.07 5.01 1.16
CA ALA A 2 14.38 3.80 0.72
C ALA A 2 13.24 4.19 -0.20
N TYR A 3 13.38 3.80 -1.47
CA TYR A 3 12.43 4.15 -2.50
C TYR A 3 11.84 2.89 -3.10
N LEU A 4 10.55 2.68 -2.83
CA LEU A 4 9.77 1.80 -3.68
C LEU A 4 9.47 2.53 -4.99
N THR A 5 9.76 1.88 -6.10
CA THR A 5 9.33 2.36 -7.42
C THR A 5 7.82 2.20 -7.57
N ALA A 6 7.20 3.02 -8.42
CA ALA A 6 5.77 2.92 -8.73
C ALA A 6 5.39 1.50 -9.24
N ASP A 7 6.27 0.86 -10.00
CA ASP A 7 6.06 -0.51 -10.48
C ASP A 7 6.08 -1.54 -9.34
N GLN A 8 7.01 -1.43 -8.39
CA GLN A 8 7.02 -2.30 -7.20
C GLN A 8 5.76 -2.11 -6.35
N ILE A 9 5.31 -0.87 -6.18
CA ILE A 9 4.07 -0.56 -5.47
C ILE A 9 2.87 -1.15 -6.21
N LYS A 10 2.81 -1.00 -7.53
CA LYS A 10 1.75 -1.56 -8.36
C LYS A 10 1.68 -3.07 -8.24
N ASP A 11 2.75 -3.76 -8.59
CA ASP A 11 2.74 -5.21 -8.81
C ASP A 11 2.81 -6.02 -7.51
N ASN A 12 3.54 -5.53 -6.50
CA ASN A 12 3.77 -6.29 -5.27
C ASN A 12 2.86 -5.86 -4.10
N ILE A 13 2.24 -4.69 -4.18
CA ILE A 13 1.46 -4.13 -3.05
C ILE A 13 0.00 -3.87 -3.46
N VAL A 14 -0.24 -3.00 -4.45
CA VAL A 14 -1.59 -2.53 -4.80
C VAL A 14 -2.42 -3.59 -5.51
N ILE A 15 -1.88 -4.26 -6.53
CA ILE A 15 -2.60 -5.33 -7.26
C ILE A 15 -2.93 -6.52 -6.34
N PRO A 16 -2.00 -7.05 -5.53
CA PRO A 16 -2.32 -8.11 -4.57
C PRO A 16 -3.38 -7.70 -3.54
N SER A 17 -3.34 -6.44 -3.09
CA SER A 17 -4.35 -5.89 -2.17
C SER A 17 -5.73 -5.79 -2.82
N LEU A 18 -5.80 -5.34 -4.07
CA LEU A 18 -7.04 -5.25 -4.84
C LEU A 18 -7.69 -6.63 -5.04
N ARG A 19 -6.89 -7.67 -5.29
CA ARG A 19 -7.37 -9.05 -5.43
C ARG A 19 -8.03 -9.62 -4.17
N LYS A 20 -7.90 -8.98 -3.00
CA LYS A 20 -8.63 -9.38 -1.78
C LYS A 20 -10.10 -8.95 -1.79
N VAL A 21 -10.48 -8.04 -2.67
CA VAL A 21 -11.81 -7.41 -2.65
C VAL A 21 -12.54 -7.47 -3.97
N ALA A 22 -11.82 -7.70 -5.06
CA ALA A 22 -12.41 -7.92 -6.38
C ALA A 22 -11.44 -8.74 -7.25
N ASP A 23 -12.00 -9.56 -8.12
CA ASP A 23 -11.25 -10.22 -9.17
C ASP A 23 -11.09 -9.27 -10.36
N PHE A 24 -9.86 -9.15 -10.85
CA PHE A 24 -9.51 -8.29 -11.97
C PHE A 24 -8.87 -9.12 -13.08
N SER A 25 -9.28 -8.88 -14.32
CA SER A 25 -8.57 -9.31 -15.52
C SER A 25 -7.98 -8.08 -16.22
N GLY A 26 -6.70 -8.16 -16.61
CA GLY A 26 -5.98 -7.04 -17.23
C GLY A 26 -5.37 -6.06 -16.21
N ASP A 27 -5.05 -4.85 -16.66
CA ASP A 27 -4.41 -3.82 -15.84
C ASP A 27 -5.44 -3.03 -15.02
N PRO A 28 -5.44 -3.12 -13.69
CA PRO A 28 -6.41 -2.42 -12.86
C PRO A 28 -6.06 -0.95 -12.61
N SER A 29 -4.98 -0.41 -13.18
CA SER A 29 -4.50 0.97 -12.90
C SER A 29 -5.56 2.05 -13.14
N ALA A 30 -6.41 1.87 -14.15
CA ALA A 30 -7.49 2.81 -14.47
C ALA A 30 -8.79 2.56 -13.67
N PHE A 31 -8.82 1.57 -12.78
CA PHE A 31 -10.03 1.20 -12.06
C PHE A 31 -10.40 2.25 -11.02
N ASN A 32 -11.68 2.60 -10.96
CA ASN A 32 -12.18 3.68 -10.11
C ASN A 32 -12.59 3.15 -8.72
N PHE A 33 -12.08 3.74 -7.65
CA PHE A 33 -12.42 3.38 -6.28
C PHE A 33 -13.82 3.82 -5.85
N GLN A 34 -14.46 4.76 -6.57
CA GLN A 34 -15.81 5.25 -6.27
C GLN A 34 -16.86 4.13 -6.33
N SER A 35 -16.64 3.13 -7.18
CA SER A 35 -17.54 1.97 -7.33
C SER A 35 -17.44 0.96 -6.18
N PHE A 36 -16.46 1.09 -5.29
CA PHE A 36 -16.28 0.15 -4.18
C PHE A 36 -17.24 0.47 -3.05
N GLN A 37 -17.88 -0.59 -2.54
CA GLN A 37 -18.61 -0.53 -1.29
C GLN A 37 -17.66 -0.15 -0.13
N PRO A 38 -18.13 0.60 0.89
CA PRO A 38 -17.31 1.00 2.04
C PRO A 38 -16.60 -0.17 2.74
N PHE A 39 -17.22 -1.35 2.77
CA PHE A 39 -16.59 -2.56 3.31
C PHE A 39 -15.37 -2.99 2.49
N HIS A 40 -15.47 -3.04 1.16
CA HIS A 40 -14.35 -3.38 0.28
C HIS A 40 -13.21 -2.38 0.41
N LYS A 41 -13.53 -1.09 0.54
CA LYS A 41 -12.54 -0.03 0.81
C LYS A 41 -11.71 -0.31 2.07
N LYS A 42 -12.35 -0.72 3.17
CA LYS A 42 -11.67 -1.08 4.42
C LYS A 42 -10.80 -2.33 4.28
N VAL A 43 -11.32 -3.37 3.63
CA VAL A 43 -10.56 -4.61 3.39
C VAL A 43 -9.34 -4.33 2.52
N PHE A 44 -9.50 -3.51 1.47
CA PHE A 44 -8.41 -3.06 0.61
C PHE A 44 -7.34 -2.30 1.38
N LEU A 45 -7.72 -1.30 2.21
CA LEU A 45 -6.76 -0.57 3.05
C LEU A 45 -6.01 -1.47 4.03
N SER A 46 -6.71 -2.44 4.63
CA SER A 46 -6.09 -3.41 5.53
C SER A 46 -5.07 -4.27 4.78
N ALA A 47 -5.43 -4.76 3.60
CA ALA A 47 -4.53 -5.54 2.76
C ALA A 47 -3.31 -4.71 2.32
N LEU A 48 -3.53 -3.46 1.90
CA LEU A 48 -2.47 -2.51 1.54
C LEU A 48 -1.43 -2.36 2.65
N LYS A 49 -1.90 -2.15 3.88
CA LYS A 49 -1.01 -2.08 5.06
C LYS A 49 -0.26 -3.38 5.28
N THR A 50 -0.91 -4.52 5.15
CA THR A 50 -0.25 -5.82 5.33
C THR A 50 0.85 -6.02 4.29
N TYR A 51 0.54 -5.89 3.00
CA TYR A 51 1.51 -6.09 1.92
C TYR A 51 2.67 -5.09 1.98
N LEU A 52 2.40 -3.83 2.33
CA LEU A 52 3.45 -2.82 2.47
C LEU A 52 4.39 -3.12 3.67
N ASN A 53 3.88 -3.67 4.77
CA ASN A 53 4.69 -4.09 5.91
C ASN A 53 5.45 -5.40 5.69
N GLU A 54 4.89 -6.31 4.89
CA GLU A 54 5.53 -7.59 4.53
C GLU A 54 6.57 -7.42 3.43
N HIS A 55 6.48 -6.34 2.64
CA HIS A 55 7.45 -6.07 1.60
C HIS A 55 8.84 -5.78 2.22
N PRO A 56 9.90 -6.47 1.76
CA PRO A 56 11.25 -6.22 2.26
C PRO A 56 11.65 -4.76 2.03
N TYR A 57 12.22 -4.14 3.06
CA TYR A 57 12.72 -2.78 2.99
C TYR A 57 14.01 -2.74 2.15
N ILE A 58 14.01 -1.90 1.10
CA ILE A 58 15.10 -1.79 0.14
C ILE A 58 15.91 -0.54 0.48
N THR A 59 17.19 -0.73 0.75
CA THR A 59 18.13 0.33 1.10
C THR A 59 19.53 -0.09 0.67
N ASP A 60 20.40 0.88 0.41
CA ASP A 60 21.80 0.65 0.06
C ASP A 60 22.63 0.13 1.24
N ASP A 61 22.09 0.24 2.47
CA ASP A 61 22.70 -0.26 3.71
C ASP A 61 22.06 -1.59 4.14
N PRO A 62 22.71 -2.75 3.89
CA PRO A 62 22.14 -4.06 4.18
C PRO A 62 21.85 -4.31 5.67
N GLY A 63 22.45 -3.54 6.60
CA GLY A 63 22.14 -3.64 8.03
C GLY A 63 20.78 -3.05 8.39
N GLN A 64 20.33 -2.02 7.66
CA GLN A 64 19.03 -1.38 7.87
C GLN A 64 17.88 -2.19 7.26
N ALA A 65 18.12 -2.88 6.14
CA ALA A 65 17.12 -3.70 5.42
C ALA A 65 16.32 -4.67 6.32
N ASN A 66 16.98 -5.26 7.33
CA ASN A 66 16.36 -6.26 8.21
C ASN A 66 15.60 -5.68 9.40
N SER A 67 15.78 -4.39 9.71
CA SER A 67 15.23 -3.76 10.92
C SER A 67 14.29 -2.58 10.63
N TRP A 68 14.12 -2.23 9.34
CA TRP A 68 13.34 -1.09 8.90
C TRP A 68 12.15 -1.55 8.05
N PHE A 69 11.13 -0.70 8.01
CA PHE A 69 9.86 -0.93 7.34
C PHE A 69 9.47 0.32 6.55
N TYR A 70 8.63 0.12 5.53
CA TYR A 70 7.94 1.23 4.89
C TYR A 70 6.83 1.74 5.81
N ASP A 71 6.85 3.02 6.12
CA ASP A 71 5.81 3.69 6.91
C ASP A 71 4.92 4.53 6.00
N VAL A 72 3.61 4.33 6.10
CA VAL A 72 2.63 5.08 5.32
C VAL A 72 1.40 5.34 6.18
N VAL A 73 0.96 6.60 6.22
CA VAL A 73 -0.28 6.99 6.90
C VAL A 73 -1.49 6.66 6.03
N LEU A 74 -1.92 5.39 6.09
CA LEU A 74 -3.11 4.89 5.40
C LEU A 74 -4.35 5.01 6.30
N ASN A 75 -5.28 5.90 5.97
CA ASN A 75 -6.57 6.06 6.65
C ASN A 75 -7.71 6.27 5.64
N ASP A 76 -8.95 6.33 6.13
CA ASP A 76 -10.14 6.48 5.27
C ASP A 76 -10.10 7.79 4.44
N ASN A 77 -9.44 8.85 4.93
CA ASN A 77 -9.23 10.08 4.16
C ASN A 77 -8.23 9.89 3.02
N SER A 78 -7.20 9.04 3.19
CA SER A 78 -6.27 8.69 2.10
C SER A 78 -7.02 8.09 0.92
N LEU A 79 -7.95 7.17 1.21
CA LEU A 79 -8.81 6.54 0.19
C LEU A 79 -9.79 7.51 -0.46
N GLY A 80 -10.30 8.49 0.30
CA GLY A 80 -11.19 9.53 -0.23
C GLY A 80 -10.54 10.43 -1.28
N ASN A 81 -9.21 10.50 -1.28
CA ASN A 81 -8.43 11.32 -2.22
C ASN A 81 -8.04 10.58 -3.50
N TRP A 82 -8.26 9.26 -3.59
CA TRP A 82 -7.90 8.45 -4.76
C TRP A 82 -9.13 8.21 -5.62
N ASN A 83 -9.13 8.74 -6.84
CA ASN A 83 -10.18 8.44 -7.79
C ASN A 83 -9.90 7.08 -8.46
N THR A 84 -8.63 6.81 -8.77
CA THR A 84 -8.19 5.61 -9.46
C THR A 84 -7.15 4.83 -8.68
N VAL A 85 -6.95 3.56 -9.07
CA VAL A 85 -5.84 2.73 -8.59
C VAL A 85 -4.49 3.38 -8.87
N GLN A 86 -4.33 4.04 -10.02
CA GLN A 86 -3.13 4.81 -10.34
C GLN A 86 -2.87 5.93 -9.33
N ASP A 87 -3.91 6.63 -8.89
CA ASP A 87 -3.76 7.68 -7.87
C ASP A 87 -3.26 7.09 -6.54
N CYS A 88 -3.72 5.90 -6.16
CA CYS A 88 -3.21 5.19 -5.00
C CYS A 88 -1.73 4.84 -5.16
N ILE A 89 -1.31 4.33 -6.32
CA ILE A 89 0.08 3.96 -6.59
C ILE A 89 0.98 5.20 -6.51
N ASN A 90 0.60 6.29 -7.18
CA ASN A 90 1.35 7.54 -7.19
C ASN A 90 1.44 8.13 -5.78
N TRP A 91 0.32 8.16 -5.05
CA TRP A 91 0.30 8.68 -3.68
C TRP A 91 1.20 7.87 -2.75
N LEU A 92 1.18 6.54 -2.85
CA LEU A 92 2.10 5.67 -2.10
C LEU A 92 3.56 5.93 -2.46
N ALA A 93 3.86 6.13 -3.74
CA ALA A 93 5.22 6.46 -4.20
C ALA A 93 5.71 7.79 -3.60
N ASP A 94 4.82 8.76 -3.42
CA ASP A 94 5.16 10.09 -2.90
C ASP A 94 5.12 10.20 -1.36
N ASN A 95 4.39 9.31 -0.67
CA ASN A 95 4.09 9.43 0.76
C ASN A 95 4.60 8.27 1.62
N HIS A 96 5.43 7.37 1.08
CA HIS A 96 6.11 6.37 1.89
C HIS A 96 7.34 6.95 2.58
N GLY A 97 7.46 6.65 3.86
CA GLY A 97 8.61 6.94 4.69
C GLY A 97 9.36 5.68 5.06
N ALA A 98 10.49 5.88 5.72
CA ALA A 98 11.32 4.84 6.28
C ALA A 98 11.24 4.90 7.81
N SER A 99 10.90 3.80 8.46
CA SER A 99 10.83 3.75 9.92
C SER A 99 11.50 2.48 10.49
N PRO A 100 12.28 2.59 11.57
CA PRO A 100 12.82 1.43 12.29
C PRO A 100 11.74 0.71 13.12
N THR A 101 10.53 1.26 13.22
CA THR A 101 9.41 0.66 13.92
C THR A 101 8.20 0.59 12.99
N PRO A 102 7.55 -0.58 12.81
CA PRO A 102 6.34 -0.64 12.02
C PRO A 102 5.25 0.18 12.73
N THR A 103 4.66 1.14 12.01
CA THR A 103 3.66 2.05 12.58
C THR A 103 2.39 1.28 12.92
N ARG A 104 2.32 0.87 14.19
CA ARG A 104 1.23 0.21 14.94
C ARG A 104 0.91 -1.25 14.57
N ARG A 105 1.58 -2.16 15.30
CA ARG A 105 0.93 -3.38 15.85
C ARG A 105 -0.17 -3.01 16.87
N LYS A 106 -1.23 -2.34 16.44
CA LYS A 106 -2.49 -2.28 17.22
C LYS A 106 -3.56 -3.03 16.45
N VAL A 107 -3.39 -4.34 16.37
CA VAL A 107 -4.53 -5.25 16.26
C VAL A 107 -5.17 -5.24 17.65
N HIS A 108 -6.22 -4.44 17.84
CA HIS A 108 -7.18 -4.79 18.87
C HIS A 108 -8.03 -5.90 18.26
N LEU A 109 -7.79 -7.13 18.74
CA LEU A 109 -8.77 -8.22 18.67
C LEU A 109 -10.00 -7.82 19.48
#